data_AF-A0A2D5N6M1-F1
#
_entry.id   AF-A0A2D5N6M1-F1
#
_cell.length_a   1.000
_cell.length_b   1.000
_cell.length_c   1.000
_cell.angle_alpha   90.00
_cell.angle_beta   90.00
_cell.angle_gamma   90.00
#
_symmetry.space_group_name_H-M   'P 1'
#
loop_
_entity.id
_entity.type
_entity.pdbx_description
1 polymer ?
#
loop_
_entity_poly.entity_id
_entity_poly.type
_entity_poly.pdbx_seq_one_letter_code
_entity_poly.pdbx_strand_id
1 'polypeptide(L)' 'MNIDVLTEKEAAQLYKVSIRTLSNLRKDNKIPYKTVWFYIGRQVRYKAQPLQNYFESYTTSF' A
#
# COMPACT_ATOMS: atom_id res chain seq x y z
N MET A 1 -4.92 16.25 -6.68
CA MET A 1 -3.76 15.54 -7.23
C MET A 1 -4.18 14.10 -7.47
N ASN A 2 -4.29 13.68 -8.73
CA ASN A 2 -4.60 12.29 -9.05
C ASN A 2 -3.27 11.51 -8.96
N ILE A 3 -2.88 11.10 -7.75
CA ILE A 3 -1.65 10.34 -7.56
C ILE A 3 -2.00 8.88 -7.81
N ASP A 4 -1.79 8.41 -9.04
CA ASP A 4 -2.06 7.02 -9.42
C ASP A 4 -1.19 6.04 -8.61
N VAL A 5 -0.01 6.49 -8.18
CA VAL A 5 1.01 5.65 -7.56
C VAL A 5 1.81 6.39 -6.49
N LEU A 6 1.96 5.77 -5.32
CA LEU A 6 2.72 6.26 -4.16
C LEU A 6 4.03 5.50 -4.00
N THR A 7 5.07 6.19 -3.56
CA THR A 7 6.27 5.57 -2.97
C THR A 7 5.93 4.93 -1.62
N GLU A 8 6.83 4.10 -1.12
CA GLU A 8 6.67 3.49 0.21
C GLU A 8 6.67 4.52 1.35
N LYS A 9 7.43 5.62 1.20
CA LYS A 9 7.42 6.73 2.16
C LYS A 9 6.11 7.52 2.13
N GLU A 10 5.62 7.86 0.93
CA GLU A 10 4.36 8.60 0.77
C GLU A 10 3.17 7.78 1.27
N ALA A 11 3.10 6.48 0.95
CA ALA A 11 2.05 5.60 1.45
C ALA A 11 2.08 5.51 2.99
N ALA A 12 3.26 5.34 3.58
CA ALA A 12 3.41 5.32 5.04
C ALA A 12 2.93 6.63 5.69
N GLN A 13 3.29 7.78 5.10
CA GLN A 13 2.90 9.10 5.60
C GLN A 13 1.40 9.38 5.43
N LEU A 14 0.82 8.98 4.31
CA LEU A 14 -0.59 9.21 3.96
C LEU A 14 -1.50 8.42 4.89
N TYR A 15 -1.25 7.12 5.06
CA TYR A 15 -2.10 6.24 5.87
C TYR A 15 -1.68 6.14 7.34
N LYS A 16 -0.69 6.94 7.77
CA LYS A 16 -0.17 6.98 9.15
C LYS A 16 0.27 5.59 9.67
N VAL A 17 0.89 4.80 8.80
CA VAL A 17 1.45 3.48 9.13
C VAL A 17 2.96 3.49 8.96
N SER A 18 3.65 2.54 9.59
CA SER A 18 5.08 2.38 9.37
C SER A 18 5.38 1.76 8.00
N ILE A 19 6.54 2.08 7.42
CA ILE A 19 7.06 1.38 6.22
C ILE A 19 7.16 -0.14 6.47
N ARG A 20 7.52 -0.55 7.70
CA ARG A 20 7.57 -1.96 8.12
C ARG A 20 6.21 -2.62 7.99
N THR A 21 5.12 -1.93 8.35
CA THR A 21 3.75 -2.43 8.20
C THR A 21 3.46 -2.73 6.74
N LEU A 22 3.72 -1.77 5.83
CA LEU A 22 3.52 -1.99 4.39
C LEU A 22 4.38 -3.14 3.85
N SER A 23 5.63 -3.25 4.29
CA SER A 23 6.52 -4.36 3.93
C SER A 23 5.99 -5.72 4.38
N ASN A 24 5.49 -5.82 5.62
CA ASN A 24 4.89 -7.04 6.15
C ASN A 24 3.63 -7.42 5.36
N LEU A 25 2.73 -6.47 5.08
CA LEU A 25 1.52 -6.72 4.28
C LEU A 25 1.85 -7.32 2.91
N ARG A 26 2.95 -6.89 2.28
CA ARG A 26 3.42 -7.49 1.02
C ARG A 26 3.99 -8.89 1.22
N LYS A 27 4.86 -9.08 2.22
CA LYS A 27 5.50 -10.38 2.51
C LYS A 27 4.48 -11.45 2.89
N ASP A 28 3.45 -11.06 3.61
CA ASP A 28 2.36 -11.93 4.07
C ASP A 28 1.26 -12.09 3.01
N ASN A 29 1.45 -11.55 1.79
CA ASN A 29 0.48 -11.54 0.70
C ASN A 29 -0.91 -10.99 1.06
N LYS A 30 -1.00 -10.11 2.07
CA LYS A 30 -2.26 -9.45 2.47
C LYS A 30 -2.73 -8.45 1.42
N ILE A 31 -1.79 -7.85 0.69
CA ILE A 31 -2.07 -6.98 -0.46
C ILE A 31 -1.51 -7.60 -1.75
N PRO A 32 -2.34 -7.82 -2.79
CA PRO A 32 -1.89 -8.51 -4.01
C PRO A 32 -0.88 -7.71 -4.86
N TYR A 33 0.14 -8.40 -5.38
CA TYR A 33 1.09 -7.85 -6.37
C TYR A 33 0.40 -7.49 -7.70
N LYS A 34 0.89 -6.46 -8.38
CA LYS A 34 0.32 -5.78 -9.57
C LYS A 34 -1.05 -5.11 -9.37
N THR A 35 -1.86 -5.59 -8.43
CA THR A 35 -3.17 -4.99 -8.12
C THR A 35 -3.05 -3.85 -7.13
N VAL A 36 -2.34 -4.06 -6.01
CA VAL A 36 -2.19 -3.05 -4.96
C VAL A 36 -0.80 -2.44 -4.97
N TRP A 37 0.22 -3.22 -5.30
CA TRP A 37 1.60 -2.78 -5.29
C TRP A 37 2.42 -3.44 -6.39
N PHE A 38 3.54 -2.82 -6.78
CA PHE A 38 4.44 -3.38 -7.78
C PHE A 38 5.87 -2.85 -7.60
N TYR A 39 6.82 -3.42 -8.34
CA TYR A 39 8.21 -2.96 -8.37
C TYR A 39 8.45 -2.01 -9.55
N ILE A 40 9.23 -0.96 -9.32
CA ILE A 40 9.92 -0.17 -10.36
C ILE A 40 11.42 -0.31 -10.09
N GLY A 41 12.09 -1.15 -10.88
CA GLY A 41 13.45 -1.59 -10.57
C GLY A 41 13.50 -2.29 -9.22
N ARG A 42 14.32 -1.76 -8.30
CA ARG A 42 14.44 -2.28 -6.91
C ARG A 42 13.51 -1.57 -5.91
N GLN A 43 12.75 -0.58 -6.35
CA GLN A 43 11.88 0.20 -5.47
C GLN A 43 10.43 -0.29 -5.54
N VAL A 44 9.72 -0.14 -4.42
CA VAL A 44 8.31 -0.52 -4.31
C VAL A 44 7.43 0.70 -4.57
N ARG A 45 6.29 0.44 -5.20
CA ARG A 45 5.23 1.41 -5.47
C ARG A 45 3.87 0.83 -5.12
N TYR A 46 2.97 1.68 -4.64
CA TYR A 46 1.61 1.33 -4.27
C TYR A 46 0.62 2.08 -5.15
N LYS A 47 -0.39 1.40 -5.69
CA LYS A 47 -1.50 2.08 -6.35
C LYS A 47 -2.39 2.68 -5.27
N ALA A 48 -2.64 3.98 -5.32
CA ALA A 48 -3.29 4.70 -4.22
C ALA A 48 -4.70 4.16 -3.93
N GLN A 49 -5.58 4.10 -4.95
CA GLN A 49 -6.96 3.66 -4.76
C GLN A 49 -7.07 2.19 -4.27
N PRO A 50 -6.39 1.20 -4.88
CA PRO A 50 -6.44 -0.17 -4.36
C PRO A 50 -5.90 -0.32 -2.94
N LEU A 51 -4.86 0.43 -2.56
CA LEU A 51 -4.33 0.41 -1.21
C LEU A 51 -5.30 1.05 -0.20
N GLN A 52 -5.95 2.15 -0.59
CA GLN A 52 -7.01 2.77 0.22
C GLN A 52 -8.18 1.81 0.44
N ASN A 53 -8.68 1.19 -0.62
CA ASN A 53 -9.77 0.21 -0.55
C ASN A 53 -9.42 -0.94 0.42
N TYR A 54 -8.16 -1.42 0.41
CA TYR A 54 -7.70 -2.43 1.37
C TYR A 54 -7.84 -1.93 2.81
N PHE A 55 -7.29 -0.75 3.13
CA PHE A 55 -7.36 -0.23 4.51
C PHE A 55 -8.79 0.03 4.98
N GLU A 56 -9.65 0.57 4.11
CA GLU A 56 -11.06 0.84 4.44
C GLU A 56 -11.88 -0.45 4.61
N SER A 57 -11.56 -1.51 3.85
CA SER A 57 -12.22 -2.81 3.97
C SER A 57 -11.93 -3.53 5.30
N TYR A 58 -10.80 -3.23 5.94
CA TYR A 58 -10.42 -3.81 7.22
C TYR A 58 -10.89 -3.00 8.44
N THR A 59 -11.32 -1.74 8.26
CA THR A 59 -11.88 -0.92 9.34
C THR A 59 -13.27 -1.32 9.81
N THR A 60 -14.00 -2.16 9.04
CA THR A 60 -15.38 -2.59 9.37
C THR A 60 -15.48 -3.85 10.24
N SER A 61 -14.35 -4.39 10.72
CA SER A 61 -14.30 -5.65 11.50
C SER A 61 -14.05 -5.46 13.00
N PHE A 62 -14.40 -4.30 13.57
CA PHE A 62 -14.33 -4.04 15.01
C PHE A 62 -15.72 -3.95 15.64
#